data_AF-A0A382UW89-F1
#
_entry.id   AF-A0A382UW89-F1
#
_cell.length_a   1.000
_cell.length_b   1.000
_cell.length_c   1.000
_cell.angle_alpha   90.00
_cell.angle_beta   90.00
_cell.angle_gamma   90.00
#
_symmetry.space_group_name_H-M   'P 1'
#
loop_
_entity.id
_entity.type
_entity.pdbx_description
1 polymer ?
#
loop_
_entity_poly.entity_id
_entity_poly.type
_entity_poly.pdbx_seq_one_letter_code
_entity_poly.pdbx_strand_id
1 'polypeptide(L)' 'DHYFFLGDNRDCSKDSRFLGSVGYVHKNNLVGKARIIFFSSDYKNGSVLKFWKWNKILRFDRFLKIIK' A
#
# COMPACT_ATOMS: atom_id res chain seq x y z
N ASP A 1 -15.98 16.31 -11.37
CA ASP A 1 -15.70 14.86 -11.32
C ASP A 1 -14.22 14.52 -11.09
N HIS A 2 -13.59 15.18 -10.12
CA HIS A 2 -12.18 14.95 -9.81
C HIS A 2 -12.00 14.81 -8.29
N TYR A 3 -11.03 14.00 -7.88
CA TYR A 3 -10.75 13.65 -6.49
C TYR A 3 -9.31 14.07 -6.14
N PHE A 4 -9.14 14.56 -4.91
CA PHE A 4 -7.83 14.87 -4.37
C PHE A 4 -7.37 13.72 -3.48
N PHE A 5 -6.26 13.07 -3.85
CA PHE A 5 -5.68 11.97 -3.09
C PHE A 5 -4.42 12.41 -2.37
N LEU A 6 -4.21 11.84 -1.17
CA LEU A 6 -3.10 12.18 -0.30
C LEU A 6 -2.57 10.90 0.31
N GLY A 7 -1.27 10.66 0.18
CA GLY A 7 -0.64 9.49 0.79
C GLY A 7 -0.47 9.66 2.30
N ASP A 8 -0.50 8.56 3.04
CA ASP A 8 -0.25 8.58 4.49
C ASP A 8 1.20 8.98 4.80
N ASN A 9 2.17 8.52 4.00
CA ASN A 9 3.58 8.92 4.12
C ASN A 9 3.82 10.26 3.39
N ARG A 10 3.53 11.37 4.07
CA ARG A 10 3.43 12.72 3.48
C ARG A 10 4.71 13.23 2.82
N ASP A 11 5.88 12.92 3.36
CA ASP A 11 7.15 13.43 2.84
C ASP A 11 7.68 12.59 1.67
N CYS A 12 7.21 11.34 1.55
CA CYS A 12 7.64 10.41 0.50
C CYS A 12 6.47 9.92 -0.37
N SER A 13 5.44 10.75 -0.56
CA SER A 13 4.32 10.43 -1.46
C SER A 13 4.27 11.42 -2.61
N LYS A 14 4.21 10.90 -3.84
CA LYS A 14 3.85 11.68 -5.04
C LYS A 14 2.36 11.56 -5.24
N ASP A 15 1.61 12.47 -4.63
CA ASP A 15 0.15 12.49 -4.65
C ASP A 15 -0.39 13.79 -5.26
N SER A 16 -1.69 14.07 -5.10
CA SER A 16 -2.36 15.19 -5.77
C SER A 16 -1.81 16.58 -5.40
N ARG A 17 -0.97 16.70 -4.36
CA ARG A 17 -0.24 17.96 -4.07
C ARG A 17 0.73 18.35 -5.19
N PHE A 18 1.24 17.37 -5.94
CA PHE A 18 2.16 17.62 -7.06
C PHE A 18 1.37 17.83 -8.36
N LEU A 19 0.92 19.07 -8.57
CA LEU A 19 0.08 19.45 -9.72
C LEU A 19 0.75 19.21 -11.08
N GLY A 20 2.09 19.31 -11.16
CA GLY A 20 2.85 19.12 -12.40
C GLY A 20 3.05 17.66 -12.81
N SER A 21 2.70 16.68 -11.97
CA SER A 21 2.89 15.26 -12.26
C SER A 21 1.61 14.44 -12.11
N VAL A 22 0.95 14.51 -10.95
CA VAL A 22 -0.24 13.71 -10.66
C VAL A 22 -1.50 14.57 -10.69
N GLY A 23 -1.52 15.65 -9.90
CA GLY A 23 -2.69 16.53 -9.78
C GLY A 23 -3.97 15.81 -9.33
N TYR A 24 -5.13 16.32 -9.74
CA TYR A 24 -6.42 15.75 -9.39
C TYR A 24 -6.76 14.53 -10.24
N VAL A 25 -7.37 13.51 -9.64
CA VAL A 25 -7.70 12.24 -10.31
C VAL A 25 -9.15 12.24 -10.77
N HIS A 26 -9.40 12.00 -12.06
CA HIS A 26 -10.75 11.92 -12.61
C HIS A 26 -11.51 10.68 -12.13
N LYS A 27 -12.83 10.78 -11.99
CA LYS A 27 -13.72 9.69 -11.53
C LYS A 27 -13.57 8.38 -12.32
N ASN A 28 -13.31 8.47 -13.61
CA ASN A 28 -13.15 7.28 -14.48
C ASN A 28 -11.92 6.44 -14.13
N ASN A 29 -10.94 7.02 -13.43
CA ASN A 29 -9.72 6.30 -13.03
C ASN A 29 -9.89 5.56 -11.69
N LEU A 30 -11.07 5.65 -11.06
CA LEU A 30 -11.35 4.95 -9.81
C LEU A 30 -11.70 3.48 -10.09
N VAL A 31 -10.87 2.57 -9.58
CA VAL A 31 -11.08 1.12 -9.73
C VAL A 31 -11.85 0.53 -8.54
N GLY A 32 -11.44 0.84 -7.31
CA GLY A 32 -12.07 0.29 -6.11
C GLY A 32 -11.34 0.62 -4.80
N LYS A 33 -11.93 0.22 -3.67
CA LYS A 33 -11.37 0.44 -2.33
C LYS A 33 -10.50 -0.74 -1.88
N ALA A 34 -9.32 -0.46 -1.34
CA ALA A 34 -8.49 -1.47 -0.66
C ALA A 34 -9.14 -1.88 0.67
N ARG A 35 -9.37 -3.19 0.89
CA ARG A 35 -10.14 -3.70 2.05
C ARG A 35 -9.39 -4.67 2.95
N ILE A 36 -8.49 -5.50 2.42
CA ILE A 36 -7.85 -6.59 3.18
C ILE A 36 -6.36 -6.63 2.85
N ILE A 37 -5.53 -6.82 3.88
CA ILE A 37 -4.12 -7.17 3.70
C ILE A 37 -4.02 -8.70 3.64
N PHE A 38 -3.97 -9.25 2.42
CA PHE A 38 -3.90 -10.71 2.24
C PHE A 38 -2.54 -11.29 2.66
N PHE A 39 -1.45 -10.59 2.35
CA PHE A 39 -0.09 -11.05 2.58
C PHE A 39 0.85 -9.90 2.93
N SER A 40 1.82 -10.14 3.81
CA SER A 40 2.83 -9.16 4.21
C SER A 40 4.14 -9.82 4.64
N SER A 41 5.23 -9.50 3.95
CA SER A 41 6.58 -9.98 4.28
C SER A 41 7.57 -8.83 4.48
N ASP A 42 8.54 -9.03 5.37
CA ASP A 42 9.68 -8.14 5.52
C ASP A 42 10.85 -8.57 4.63
N TYR A 43 11.00 -7.90 3.50
CA TYR A 43 12.08 -8.18 2.55
C TYR A 43 13.48 -7.91 3.13
N LYS A 44 13.60 -7.03 4.15
CA LYS A 44 14.89 -6.72 4.77
C LYS A 44 15.43 -7.89 5.58
N ASN A 45 14.54 -8.72 6.14
CA ASN A 45 14.90 -9.89 6.93
C ASN A 45 15.22 -11.13 6.08
N GLY A 46 14.79 -11.14 4.80
CA GLY A 46 15.12 -12.18 3.84
C GLY A 46 14.04 -12.42 2.79
N SER A 47 14.34 -13.35 1.87
CA SER A 47 13.39 -13.78 0.85
C SER A 47 12.37 -14.76 1.40
N VAL A 48 11.11 -14.62 0.97
CA VAL A 48 9.99 -15.53 1.27
C VAL A 48 10.27 -16.96 0.75
N LEU A 49 11.21 -17.16 -0.16
CA LEU A 49 11.59 -18.52 -0.61
C LEU A 49 12.32 -19.33 0.49
N LYS A 50 12.86 -18.67 1.51
CA LYS A 50 13.55 -19.33 2.63
C LYS A 50 12.53 -19.78 3.68
N PHE A 51 11.84 -20.89 3.42
CA PHE A 51 10.77 -21.43 4.30
C PHE A 51 11.19 -21.60 5.78
N TRP A 52 12.46 -21.93 6.04
CA TRP A 52 13.03 -22.03 7.38
C TRP A 52 13.03 -20.72 8.19
N LYS A 53 12.91 -19.57 7.53
CA LYS A 53 12.95 -18.24 8.16
C LYS A 53 11.58 -17.54 8.17
N TRP A 54 10.51 -18.24 7.80
CA TRP A 54 9.17 -17.65 7.70
C TRP A 54 8.67 -17.01 8.98
N ASN A 55 9.02 -17.58 10.14
CA ASN A 55 8.71 -17.00 11.45
C ASN A 55 9.25 -15.57 11.66
N LYS A 56 10.34 -15.19 10.98
CA LYS A 56 10.98 -13.86 11.09
C LYS A 56 10.64 -12.94 9.91
N ILE A 57 10.26 -13.52 8.77
CA ILE A 57 10.01 -12.79 7.53
C ILE A 57 8.53 -12.43 7.39
N LEU A 58 7.63 -13.35 7.75
CA LEU A 58 6.19 -13.14 7.59
C LEU A 58 5.65 -12.34 8.77
N ARG A 59 4.93 -11.27 8.46
CA ARG A 59 4.27 -10.42 9.45
C ARG A 59 2.84 -10.90 9.65
N PHE A 60 2.70 -12.02 10.35
CA PHE A 60 1.41 -12.70 10.57
C PHE A 60 0.37 -11.80 11.27
N ASP A 61 0.80 -10.84 12.09
CA ASP A 61 -0.04 -9.84 12.74
C ASP A 61 -0.83 -8.96 11.77
N ARG A 62 -0.36 -8.84 10.51
CA ARG A 62 -1.01 -8.02 9.48
C ARG A 62 -1.91 -8.83 8.55
N PHE A 63 -1.90 -10.16 8.63
CA PHE A 63 -2.61 -11.01 7.69
C PHE A 63 -4.12 -10.95 7.93
N LEU A 64 -4.88 -10.91 6.84
CA LEU A 64 -6.35 -10.85 6.83
C LEU A 64 -6.93 -9.66 7.60
N LYS A 65 -6.10 -8.66 7.90
CA LYS A 65 -6.54 -7.45 8.58
C LYS A 65 -7.42 -6.65 7.62
N ILE A 66 -8.64 -6.36 8.08
CA ILE A 66 -9.59 -5.51 7.36
C ILE A 66 -9.20 -4.05 7.60
N ILE A 67 -9.04 -3.30 6.51
CA ILE A 67 -8.79 -1.86 6.53
C ILE A 67 -10.16 -1.16 6.48
N LYS A 68 -10.41 -0.28 7.44
CA LYS A 68 -11.67 0.46 7.55
C LYS A 68 -11.74 1.61 6.55
#